data_AF-A0AAX3IR11-F1
#
_entry.id   AF-A0AAX3IR11-F1
#
_cell.length_a   1.000
_cell.length_b   1.000
_cell.length_c   1.000
_cell.angle_alpha   90.00
_cell.angle_beta   90.00
_cell.angle_gamma   90.00
#
_symmetry.space_group_name_H-M   'P 1'
#
loop_
_entity.id
_entity.type
_entity.pdbx_description
1 polymer ?
#
loop_
_entity_poly.entity_id
_entity_poly.type
_entity_poly.pdbx_seq_one_letter_code
_entity_poly.pdbx_strand_id
1 'polypeptide(L)'
;MVTSIFFSALRLALQLQEQHKSAVNLKVFLMSDAVTGGLAKHLQQMLEILTAQRAAIKLCKTCTNARGITELPLADGVEIGTLAELADWTMEADKVLNF
;
A
#
# COMPACT_ATOMS: atom_id res chain seq x y z
N MET A 1 9.51 -8.28 13.06
CA MET A 1 9.28 -9.48 12.21
C MET A 1 8.17 -9.16 11.19
N VAL A 2 8.35 -8.09 10.39
CA VAL A 2 7.34 -7.56 9.44
C VAL A 2 7.77 -7.78 7.99
N THR A 3 8.99 -8.29 7.79
CA THR A 3 9.73 -8.12 6.53
C THR A 3 9.37 -9.11 5.43
N SER A 4 8.93 -10.33 5.73
CA SER A 4 8.75 -11.36 4.68
C SER A 4 7.44 -11.21 3.90
N ILE A 5 6.33 -11.01 4.61
CA ILE A 5 4.98 -10.97 4.02
C ILE A 5 4.76 -9.66 3.26
N PHE A 6 5.09 -8.52 3.88
CA PHE A 6 4.96 -7.21 3.26
C PHE A 6 5.83 -7.09 1.99
N PHE A 7 7.08 -7.56 2.05
CA PHE A 7 7.97 -7.57 0.89
C PHE A 7 7.46 -8.47 -0.25
N SER A 8 6.89 -9.63 0.09
CA SER A 8 6.29 -10.53 -0.91
C SER A 8 5.10 -9.89 -1.60
N ALA A 9 4.23 -9.21 -0.84
CA ALA A 9 3.10 -8.45 -1.38
C ALA A 9 3.56 -7.36 -2.35
N LEU A 10 4.56 -6.55 -1.97
CA LEU A 10 5.11 -5.49 -2.82
C LEU A 10 5.78 -6.03 -4.09
N ARG A 11 6.49 -7.17 -4.00
CA ARG A 11 7.08 -7.81 -5.19
C ARG A 11 6.02 -8.28 -6.17
N LEU A 12 4.94 -8.88 -5.67
CA LEU A 12 3.83 -9.26 -6.54
C LEU A 12 3.15 -8.04 -7.17
N ALA A 13 2.92 -6.99 -6.38
CA ALA A 13 2.35 -5.73 -6.87
C ALA A 13 3.17 -5.14 -8.02
N LEU A 14 4.50 -5.10 -7.88
CA LEU A 14 5.41 -4.64 -8.93
C LEU A 14 5.34 -5.54 -10.17
N GLN A 15 5.33 -6.87 -9.98
CA GLN A 15 5.26 -7.82 -11.09
C GLN A 15 3.95 -7.68 -11.88
N LEU A 16 2.82 -7.46 -11.19
CA LEU A 16 1.52 -7.24 -11.83
C LEU A 16 1.53 -5.99 -12.71
N GLN A 17 2.10 -4.89 -12.21
CA GLN A 17 2.27 -3.66 -12.98
C GLN A 17 3.23 -3.84 -14.16
N GLU A 18 4.31 -4.60 -14.00
CA GLU A 18 5.27 -4.83 -15.08
C GLU A 18 4.67 -5.68 -16.22
N GLN A 19 4.00 -6.78 -15.87
CA GLN A 19 3.48 -7.74 -16.85
C GLN A 19 2.16 -7.28 -17.50
N HIS A 20 1.27 -6.67 -16.72
CA HIS A 20 -0.07 -6.32 -17.16
C HIS A 20 -0.29 -4.81 -17.31
N LYS A 21 0.65 -3.97 -16.87
CA LYS A 21 0.65 -2.50 -17.06
C LYS A 21 -0.73 -1.90 -16.79
N SER A 22 -1.24 -1.12 -17.74
CA SER A 22 -2.51 -0.40 -17.66
C SER A 22 -3.75 -1.29 -17.65
N ALA A 23 -3.63 -2.61 -17.86
CA ALA A 23 -4.78 -3.50 -17.79
C ALA A 23 -5.25 -3.75 -16.34
N VAL A 24 -4.40 -3.46 -15.34
CA VAL A 24 -4.72 -3.69 -13.93
C VAL A 24 -4.79 -2.37 -13.18
N ASN A 25 -5.97 -2.05 -12.66
CA ASN A 25 -6.14 -0.96 -11.70
C ASN A 25 -5.71 -1.45 -10.30
N LEU A 26 -4.43 -1.29 -9.99
CA LEU A 26 -3.87 -1.77 -8.73
C LEU A 26 -4.12 -0.75 -7.60
N LYS A 27 -4.75 -1.22 -6.53
CA LYS A 27 -4.92 -0.48 -5.28
C LYS A 27 -4.27 -1.28 -4.14
N VAL A 28 -3.48 -0.61 -3.30
CA VAL A 28 -2.76 -1.22 -2.16
C VAL A 28 -3.19 -0.52 -0.87
N PHE A 29 -3.58 -1.30 0.14
CA PHE A 29 -3.97 -0.76 1.43
C PHE A 29 -3.18 -1.43 2.56
N LEU A 30 -2.49 -0.62 3.36
CA LEU A 30 -1.63 -1.10 4.45
C LEU A 30 -2.37 -1.00 5.79
N MET A 31 -2.40 -2.12 6.51
CA MET A 31 -3.07 -2.25 7.81
C MET A 31 -2.12 -2.75 8.89
N SER A 32 -2.52 -2.59 10.15
CA SER A 32 -1.75 -3.05 11.32
C SER A 32 -0.29 -2.59 11.22
N ASP A 33 0.70 -3.46 11.44
CA ASP A 33 2.12 -3.09 11.46
C ASP A 33 2.69 -2.67 10.11
N ALA A 34 2.02 -3.03 9.01
CA ALA A 34 2.45 -2.68 7.66
C ALA A 34 2.42 -1.16 7.41
N VAL A 35 1.64 -0.37 8.17
CA VAL A 35 1.61 1.08 7.99
C VAL A 35 2.97 1.74 8.25
N THR A 36 3.83 1.13 9.08
CA THR A 36 5.20 1.61 9.30
C THR A 36 6.08 1.49 8.05
N GLY A 37 5.71 0.60 7.12
CA GLY A 37 6.35 0.45 5.82
C GLY A 37 6.06 1.61 4.85
N GLY A 38 5.04 2.41 5.12
CA GLY A 38 4.72 3.62 4.35
C GLY A 38 5.61 4.83 4.66
N LEU A 39 6.50 4.72 5.66
CA LEU A 39 7.48 5.75 5.97
C LEU A 39 8.60 5.77 4.93
N ALA A 40 9.20 6.95 4.74
CA ALA A 40 10.35 7.18 3.86
C ALA A 40 11.64 6.47 4.37
N LYS A 41 11.71 5.14 4.24
CA LYS A 41 12.81 4.27 4.70
C LYS A 41 13.06 3.11 3.72
N HIS A 42 13.58 1.98 4.20
CA HIS A 42 14.11 0.85 3.42
C HIS A 42 13.20 0.19 2.35
N LEU A 43 11.90 0.53 2.28
CA LEU A 43 10.96 0.04 1.26
C LEU A 43 10.27 1.16 0.46
N GLN A 44 10.69 2.41 0.68
CA GLN A 44 10.19 3.60 0.01
C GLN A 44 10.27 3.48 -1.51
N GLN A 45 11.41 3.03 -2.03
CA GLN A 45 11.62 2.91 -3.48
C GLN A 45 10.58 2.02 -4.17
N MET A 46 10.14 0.92 -3.53
CA MET A 46 9.12 0.06 -4.11
C MET A 46 7.74 0.74 -4.14
N LEU A 47 7.41 1.49 -3.08
CA LEU A 47 6.16 2.26 -3.01
C LEU A 47 6.14 3.38 -4.05
N GLU A 48 7.25 4.09 -4.21
CA GLU A 48 7.40 5.17 -5.20
C GLU A 48 7.31 4.65 -6.64
N ILE A 49 7.86 3.46 -6.93
CA ILE A 49 7.70 2.83 -8.25
C ILE A 49 6.22 2.51 -8.50
N LEU A 50 5.53 1.96 -7.50
CA LEU A 50 4.10 1.63 -7.61
C LEU A 50 3.24 2.89 -7.79
N THR A 51 3.50 3.96 -7.03
CA THR A 51 2.76 5.22 -7.15
C THR A 51 3.07 5.93 -8.47
N ALA A 52 4.32 5.90 -8.95
CA ALA A 52 4.69 6.38 -10.28
C ALA A 52 4.00 5.60 -11.42
N GLN A 53 3.71 4.31 -11.20
CA GLN A 53 2.91 3.47 -12.08
C GLN A 53 1.39 3.65 -11.88
N ARG A 54 0.98 4.69 -11.13
CA ARG A 54 -0.41 5.05 -10.83
C ARG A 54 -1.16 4.07 -9.94
N ALA A 55 -0.46 3.22 -9.20
CA ALA A 55 -1.11 2.43 -8.15
C ALA A 55 -1.53 3.36 -7.00
N ALA A 56 -2.77 3.25 -6.54
CA ALA A 56 -3.23 3.98 -5.37
C ALA A 56 -2.75 3.26 -4.10
N ILE A 57 -2.03 3.94 -3.21
CA ILE A 57 -1.53 3.35 -1.97
C ILE A 57 -2.07 4.14 -0.77
N LYS A 58 -2.76 3.44 0.13
CA LYS A 58 -3.32 4.04 1.35
C LYS A 58 -2.89 3.32 2.63
N LEU A 59 -2.66 4.08 3.70
CA LEU A 59 -2.39 3.58 5.05
C LEU A 59 -3.65 3.70 5.91
N CYS A 60 -3.95 2.67 6.68
CA CYS A 60 -5.07 2.71 7.61
C CYS A 60 -4.89 3.80 8.70
N LYS A 61 -5.76 4.81 8.71
CA LYS A 61 -5.73 5.94 9.66
C LYS A 61 -5.67 5.54 11.13
N THR A 62 -6.48 4.56 11.55
CA THR A 62 -6.46 4.12 12.95
C THR A 62 -5.15 3.40 13.30
N CYS A 63 -4.56 2.69 12.34
CA CYS A 63 -3.30 2.00 12.53
C CYS A 63 -2.11 2.95 12.57
N THR A 64 -2.11 4.02 11.75
CA THR A 64 -1.08 5.06 11.77
C THR A 64 -1.13 5.85 13.08
N ASN A 65 -2.34 6.17 13.55
CA ASN A 65 -2.56 6.82 14.84
C ASN A 65 -2.03 5.97 16.00
N ALA A 66 -2.39 4.68 16.03
CA ALA A 66 -1.96 3.76 17.07
C ALA A 66 -0.43 3.59 17.14
N ARG A 67 0.28 3.84 16.02
CA ARG A 67 1.75 3.75 15.92
C ARG A 67 2.46 5.09 16.01
N GLY A 68 1.70 6.19 16.14
CA GLY A 68 2.27 7.54 16.23
C GLY A 68 2.95 8.02 14.95
N ILE A 69 2.54 7.52 13.77
CA ILE A 69 3.20 7.84 12.49
C ILE A 69 2.35 8.73 11.56
N THR A 70 1.14 9.11 11.97
CA THR A 70 0.19 9.88 11.14
C THR A 70 0.75 11.19 10.61
N GLU A 71 1.52 11.91 11.43
CA GLU A 71 2.10 13.22 11.08
C GLU A 71 3.56 13.11 10.57
N LEU A 72 4.07 11.88 10.36
CA LEU A 72 5.42 11.68 9.87
C LEU A 72 5.45 11.72 8.33
N PRO A 73 6.58 12.13 7.73
CA PRO A 73 6.73 12.12 6.28
C PRO A 73 6.59 10.69 5.74
N LEU A 74 5.62 10.53 4.84
CA LEU A 74 5.35 9.28 4.11
C LEU A 74 6.15 9.25 2.80
N ALA A 75 6.27 8.08 2.20
CA ALA A 75 6.80 7.94 0.85
C ALA A 75 5.90 8.67 -0.17
N ASP A 76 6.49 9.14 -1.28
CA ASP A 76 5.76 9.93 -2.28
C ASP A 76 4.59 9.15 -2.90
N GLY A 77 3.43 9.79 -2.92
CA GLY A 77 2.17 9.22 -3.43
C GLY A 77 1.47 8.25 -2.47
N VAL A 78 1.98 8.06 -1.24
CA VAL A 78 1.28 7.31 -0.20
C VAL A 78 0.38 8.24 0.59
N GLU A 79 -0.88 7.86 0.73
CA GLU A 79 -1.89 8.65 1.45
C GLU A 79 -2.39 7.92 2.70
N ILE A 80 -3.03 8.65 3.61
CA ILE A 80 -3.77 8.05 4.74
C ILE A 80 -5.22 7.86 4.31
N GLY A 81 -5.70 6.62 4.43
CA GLY A 81 -7.07 6.22 4.10
C GLY A 81 -7.85 5.69 5.29
N THR A 82 -9.14 5.45 5.07
CA THR A 82 -10.05 4.91 6.08
C THR A 82 -10.48 3.48 5.77
N LEU A 83 -11.00 2.78 6.78
CA LEU A 83 -11.54 1.43 6.59
C LEU A 83 -12.79 1.43 5.70
N ALA A 84 -13.54 2.53 5.66
CA ALA A 84 -14.68 2.68 4.75
C ALA A 84 -14.21 2.68 3.29
N GLU A 85 -13.16 3.43 2.96
CA GLU A 85 -12.58 3.43 1.61
C GLU A 85 -12.04 2.04 1.22
N LEU A 86 -11.45 1.30 2.17
CA LEU A 86 -11.04 -0.08 1.93
C LEU A 86 -12.25 -0.99 1.62
N ALA A 87 -13.36 -0.81 2.33
CA ALA A 87 -14.58 -1.57 2.08
C ALA A 87 -15.11 -1.28 0.66
N ASP A 88 -15.14 -0.02 0.26
CA ASP A 88 -15.54 0.38 -1.09
C ASP A 88 -14.60 -0.24 -2.15
N TRP A 89 -13.29 -0.14 -1.95
CA TRP A 89 -12.30 -0.77 -2.84
C TRP A 89 -12.46 -2.28 -2.94
N THR A 90 -12.81 -2.94 -1.84
CA THR A 90 -13.02 -4.39 -1.79
C THR A 90 -14.26 -4.78 -2.60
N MET A 91 -15.33 -4.00 -2.55
CA MET A 91 -16.55 -4.26 -3.32
C MET A 91 -16.39 -3.94 -4.81
N GLU A 92 -15.57 -2.95 -5.15
CA GLU A 92 -15.26 -2.58 -6.54
C GLU A 92 -14.26 -3.52 -7.22
N ALA A 93 -13.45 -4.25 -6.44
CA ALA A 93 -12.36 -5.05 -6.99
C ALA A 93 -12.85 -6.38 -7.57
N ASP A 94 -12.38 -6.70 -8.77
CA ASP A 94 -12.57 -8.05 -9.36
C ASP A 94 -11.86 -9.13 -8.54
N LYS A 95 -10.77 -8.75 -7.86
CA LYS A 95 -9.95 -9.67 -7.07
C LYS A 95 -9.25 -8.96 -5.92
N VAL A 96 -9.33 -9.56 -4.74
CA VAL A 96 -8.65 -9.10 -3.53
C VAL A 96 -7.60 -10.13 -3.11
N LEU A 97 -6.38 -9.65 -2.86
CA LEU A 97 -5.27 -10.44 -2.33
C LEU A 97 -4.92 -9.91 -0.94
N ASN A 98 -4.89 -10.80 0.05
CA ASN A 98 -4.51 -10.47 1.42
C ASN A 98 -3.22 -11.22 1.76
N PHE A 99 -2.30 -10.53 2.44
CA PHE A 99 -0.97 -10.99 2.79
C PHE A 99 -0.76 -10.85 4.29
#